data_AF-A0A2P5VYC5-F1
#
_entry.id   AF-A0A2P5VYC5-F1
#
_cell.length_a   1.000
_cell.length_b   1.000
_cell.length_c   1.000
_cell.angle_alpha   90.00
_cell.angle_beta   90.00
_cell.angle_gamma   90.00
#
_symmetry.space_group_name_H-M   'P 1'
#
loop_
_entity.id
_entity.type
_entity.pdbx_description
1 polymer ?
#
loop_
_entity_poly.entity_id
_entity_poly.type
_entity_poly.pdbx_seq_one_letter_code
_entity_poly.pdbx_strand_id
1 'polypeptide(L)'
;MDLQKKPSLILQLKSIIQSQNHQRLLLRDLEKEVGFVAKWNFMSIIEKYPSIFRVGGGCGKEFPFVTLTGKAEKVAREEGEARNLMEPILVKNLRKLLMLSIDCRVPLEKVEFIGNELGLPHDFKKSLIFKYPEYFSIKVINGRAYLNLENWDSSLAVTAREEIFARERMLQSAGGQNKVRITKDGNYLGPFAFKMCYAAGFRPNKSYLEELEKWQKMEFPSPYLNARRFEVADPKTRKRVVAVLHELLSLTMEKRMISAKLDAFHSEYRLPSKLVLCLIKHHGIFYITNKGARSTVFLKEAYDVDIGADNCKVFDVDSENQAEGDRGAHVARYRLGILYSISDNGRGNYAVNAFK
;
A
#
# COMPACT_ATOMS: atom_id res chain seq x y z
N MET A 1 8.91 0.10 22.29
CA MET A 1 7.91 -0.90 21.86
C MET A 1 6.44 -0.50 22.13
N ASP A 2 6.14 0.62 22.82
CA ASP A 2 4.77 0.92 23.31
C ASP A 2 3.90 1.87 22.47
N LEU A 3 4.42 2.46 21.38
CA LEU A 3 3.64 3.41 20.57
C LEU A 3 2.58 2.74 19.68
N GLN A 4 2.80 1.49 19.26
CA GLN A 4 1.82 0.75 18.44
C GLN A 4 0.64 0.19 19.24
N LYS A 5 0.77 0.04 20.57
CA LYS A 5 -0.30 -0.49 21.43
C LYS A 5 -1.42 0.52 21.70
N LYS A 6 -1.14 1.83 21.60
CA LYS A 6 -2.12 2.88 21.96
C LYS A 6 -3.24 3.03 20.92
N PRO A 7 -2.97 3.11 19.61
CA PRO A 7 -4.03 3.17 18.60
C PRO A 7 -4.90 1.90 18.57
N SER A 8 -4.30 0.72 18.75
CA SER A 8 -5.06 -0.54 18.77
C SER A 8 -6.05 -0.60 19.93
N LEU A 9 -5.68 -0.12 21.12
CA LEU A 9 -6.57 -0.08 22.27
C LEU A 9 -7.71 0.94 22.08
N ILE A 10 -7.44 2.09 21.45
CA ILE A 10 -8.51 3.07 21.10
C ILE A 10 -9.52 2.43 20.15
N LEU A 11 -9.05 1.74 19.11
CA LEU A 11 -9.91 1.06 18.14
C LEU A 11 -10.70 -0.10 18.78
N GLN A 12 -10.08 -0.84 19.69
CA GLN A 12 -10.74 -1.91 20.43
C GLN A 12 -11.86 -1.35 21.33
N LEU A 13 -11.59 -0.27 22.08
CA LEU A 13 -12.60 0.34 22.94
C LEU A 13 -13.77 0.91 22.12
N LYS A 14 -13.47 1.56 20.99
CA LYS A 14 -14.49 2.01 20.02
C LYS A 14 -15.36 0.83 19.59
N SER A 15 -14.76 -0.30 19.19
CA SER A 15 -15.48 -1.50 18.75
C SER A 15 -16.40 -2.06 19.84
N ILE A 16 -15.93 -2.09 21.10
CA ILE A 16 -16.73 -2.56 22.25
C ILE A 16 -17.90 -1.62 22.51
N ILE A 17 -17.69 -0.30 22.43
CA ILE A 17 -18.78 0.67 22.63
C ILE A 17 -19.83 0.53 21.52
N GLN A 18 -19.40 0.36 20.28
CA GLN A 18 -20.31 0.21 19.13
C GLN A 18 -21.10 -1.10 19.13
N SER A 19 -20.61 -2.16 19.77
CA SER A 19 -21.35 -3.42 19.89
C SER A 19 -22.47 -3.38 20.94
N GLN A 20 -22.51 -2.35 21.80
CA GLN A 20 -23.56 -2.19 22.80
C GLN A 20 -24.83 -1.59 22.18
N ASN A 21 -26.01 -2.10 22.56
CA ASN A 21 -27.33 -1.66 22.04
C ASN A 21 -27.57 -0.15 22.11
N HIS A 22 -27.03 0.54 23.11
CA HIS A 22 -27.20 1.98 23.31
C HIS A 22 -25.93 2.79 23.03
N GLN A 23 -24.91 2.16 22.43
CA GLN A 23 -23.57 2.74 22.25
C GLN A 23 -22.96 3.32 23.55
N ARG A 24 -23.30 2.69 24.68
CA ARG A 24 -22.90 3.07 26.03
C ARG A 24 -22.30 1.85 26.71
N LEU A 25 -21.09 1.99 27.23
CA LEU A 25 -20.41 0.96 28.02
C LEU A 25 -20.39 1.37 29.49
N LEU A 26 -21.00 0.58 30.38
CA LEU A 26 -20.90 0.82 31.82
C LEU A 26 -19.48 0.49 32.30
N LEU A 27 -18.87 1.38 33.10
CA LEU A 27 -17.49 1.18 33.56
C LEU A 27 -17.30 -0.09 34.41
N ARG A 28 -18.36 -0.54 35.09
CA ARG A 28 -18.37 -1.80 35.84
C ARG A 28 -18.25 -3.04 34.95
N ASP A 29 -18.76 -2.95 33.72
CA ASP A 29 -18.81 -4.09 32.78
C ASP A 29 -17.58 -4.12 31.87
N LEU A 30 -16.78 -3.05 31.83
CA LEU A 30 -15.50 -3.00 31.12
C LEU A 30 -14.56 -4.16 31.49
N GLU A 31 -14.55 -4.56 32.76
CA GLU A 31 -13.75 -5.70 33.23
C GLU A 31 -14.16 -7.03 32.59
N LYS A 32 -15.45 -7.23 32.33
CA LYS A 32 -15.97 -8.42 31.66
C LYS A 32 -15.59 -8.46 30.19
N GLU A 33 -15.53 -7.29 29.56
CA GLU A 33 -15.21 -7.16 28.13
C GLU A 33 -13.71 -7.30 27.83
N VAL A 34 -12.84 -6.80 28.71
CA VAL A 34 -11.39 -6.71 28.43
C VAL A 34 -10.51 -7.49 29.39
N GLY A 35 -11.06 -7.97 30.51
CA GLY A 35 -10.32 -8.62 31.59
C GLY A 35 -9.71 -7.63 32.59
N PHE A 36 -9.46 -8.12 33.81
CA PHE A 36 -9.03 -7.33 34.97
C PHE A 36 -7.76 -6.49 34.72
N VAL A 37 -6.72 -7.09 34.13
CA VAL A 37 -5.44 -6.42 33.91
C VAL A 37 -5.56 -5.34 32.82
N ALA A 38 -6.31 -5.62 31.74
CA ALA A 38 -6.44 -4.68 30.64
C ALA A 38 -7.35 -3.49 30.97
N LYS A 39 -8.32 -3.67 31.88
CA LYS A 39 -9.24 -2.61 32.35
C LYS A 39 -8.53 -1.30 32.67
N TRP A 40 -7.41 -1.35 33.39
CA TRP A 40 -6.65 -0.17 33.78
C TRP A 40 -6.03 0.58 32.59
N ASN A 41 -5.62 -0.14 31.54
CA ASN A 41 -5.15 0.48 30.31
C ASN A 41 -6.28 1.23 29.59
N PHE A 42 -7.49 0.66 29.57
CA PHE A 42 -8.66 1.31 28.98
C PHE A 42 -9.13 2.52 29.79
N MET A 43 -9.11 2.44 31.13
CA MET A 43 -9.38 3.60 32.01
C MET A 43 -8.42 4.75 31.72
N SER A 44 -7.11 4.47 31.63
CA SER A 44 -6.11 5.48 31.26
C SER A 44 -6.35 6.09 29.87
N ILE A 45 -6.83 5.30 28.91
CA ILE A 45 -7.16 5.80 27.56
C ILE A 45 -8.38 6.72 27.60
N ILE A 46 -9.41 6.37 28.37
CA ILE A 46 -10.61 7.20 28.50
C ILE A 46 -10.23 8.59 29.05
N GLU A 47 -9.40 8.63 30.09
CA GLU A 47 -8.91 9.88 30.69
C GLU A 47 -8.00 10.67 29.73
N LYS A 48 -7.13 9.98 28.98
CA LYS A 48 -6.14 10.60 28.11
C LYS A 48 -6.72 11.14 26.79
N TYR A 49 -7.87 10.62 26.34
CA TYR A 49 -8.47 10.97 25.06
C TYR A 49 -9.93 11.47 25.20
N PRO A 50 -10.17 12.59 25.92
CA PRO A 50 -11.51 13.16 26.13
C PRO A 50 -12.15 13.70 24.84
N SER A 51 -11.34 13.91 23.79
CA SER A 51 -11.83 14.26 22.45
C SER A 51 -12.53 13.08 21.75
N ILE A 52 -12.22 11.84 22.14
CA ILE A 52 -12.75 10.61 21.55
C ILE A 52 -13.80 9.98 22.46
N PHE A 53 -13.52 9.89 23.77
CA PHE A 53 -14.37 9.23 24.76
C PHE A 53 -14.97 10.26 25.72
N ARG A 54 -16.27 10.14 25.97
CA ARG A 54 -17.01 10.92 26.96
C ARG A 54 -17.48 10.00 28.08
N VAL A 55 -17.09 10.31 29.30
CA VAL A 55 -17.67 9.70 30.51
C VAL A 55 -18.96 10.46 30.85
N GLY A 56 -20.05 9.73 31.00
CA GLY A 56 -21.34 10.22 31.48
C GLY A 56 -21.82 9.44 32.69
N GLY A 57 -22.84 9.96 33.38
CA GLY A 57 -23.30 9.40 34.66
C GLY A 57 -22.44 9.87 35.83
N GLY A 58 -22.97 9.76 37.05
CA GLY A 58 -22.31 10.22 38.29
C GLY A 58 -23.05 11.31 39.08
N CYS A 59 -24.19 11.81 38.59
CA CYS A 59 -25.11 12.63 39.40
C CYS A 59 -26.40 11.83 39.65
N GLY A 60 -26.59 11.36 40.90
CA GLY A 60 -27.80 10.62 41.31
C GLY A 60 -27.75 9.10 41.06
N LYS A 61 -28.84 8.53 40.50
CA LYS A 61 -29.05 7.07 40.35
C LYS A 61 -28.41 6.43 39.11
N GLU A 62 -27.79 7.21 38.21
CA GLU A 62 -27.17 6.66 37.00
C GLU A 62 -25.74 6.18 37.23
N PHE A 63 -25.47 4.92 36.87
CA PHE A 63 -24.13 4.34 36.89
C PHE A 63 -23.21 5.02 35.86
N PRO A 64 -21.91 5.19 36.16
CA PRO A 64 -20.97 5.82 35.24
C PRO A 64 -20.76 4.95 34.00
N PHE A 65 -20.80 5.60 32.84
CA PHE A 65 -20.70 4.98 31.53
C PHE A 65 -19.78 5.77 30.60
N VAL A 66 -19.31 5.10 29.55
CA VAL A 66 -18.46 5.68 28.52
C VAL A 66 -19.17 5.59 27.18
N THR A 67 -19.11 6.69 26.44
CA THR A 67 -19.65 6.85 25.07
C THR A 67 -18.59 7.46 24.18
N LEU A 68 -18.77 7.37 22.87
CA LEU A 68 -18.02 8.20 21.94
C LEU A 68 -18.51 9.64 22.03
N THR A 69 -17.62 10.60 21.81
CA THR A 69 -18.04 12.00 21.59
C THR A 69 -18.82 12.09 20.28
N GLY A 70 -19.72 13.08 20.13
CA GLY A 70 -20.47 13.24 18.88
C GLY A 70 -19.59 13.43 17.63
N LYS A 71 -18.38 14.00 17.79
CA LYS A 71 -17.38 14.05 16.70
C LYS A 71 -16.83 12.67 16.37
N ALA A 72 -16.46 11.88 17.38
CA ALA A 72 -15.93 10.53 17.18
C ALA A 72 -17.00 9.57 16.64
N GLU A 73 -18.25 9.71 17.06
CA GLU A 73 -19.39 8.96 16.53
C GLU A 73 -19.63 9.27 15.05
N LYS A 74 -19.60 10.56 14.67
CA LYS A 74 -19.69 10.98 13.26
C LYS A 74 -18.60 10.30 12.40
N VAL A 75 -17.35 10.37 12.85
CA VAL A 75 -16.21 9.74 12.15
C VAL A 75 -16.39 8.21 12.09
N ALA A 76 -16.85 7.58 13.16
CA ALA A 76 -17.07 6.15 13.20
C ALA A 76 -18.20 5.69 12.24
N ARG A 77 -19.23 6.53 12.05
CA ARG A 77 -20.29 6.30 11.06
C ARG A 77 -19.77 6.46 9.63
N GLU A 78 -19.06 7.57 9.35
CA GLU A 78 -18.44 7.83 8.04
C GLU A 78 -17.46 6.70 7.65
N GLU A 79 -16.71 6.17 8.61
CA GLU A 79 -15.83 5.00 8.39
C GLU A 79 -16.64 3.76 8.01
N GLY A 80 -17.79 3.51 8.64
CA GLY A 80 -18.69 2.42 8.28
C GLY A 80 -19.24 2.56 6.86
N GLU A 81 -19.70 3.76 6.49
CA GLU A 81 -20.16 4.08 5.15
C GLU A 81 -19.05 3.90 4.11
N ALA A 82 -17.84 4.39 4.41
CA ALA A 82 -16.67 4.23 3.55
C ALA A 82 -16.30 2.77 3.32
N ARG A 83 -16.39 1.91 4.36
CA ARG A 83 -16.16 0.46 4.20
C ARG A 83 -17.18 -0.19 3.26
N ASN A 84 -18.45 0.19 3.37
CA ASN A 84 -19.49 -0.33 2.48
C ASN A 84 -19.24 0.11 1.02
N LEU A 85 -18.82 1.36 0.80
CA LEU A 85 -18.46 1.86 -0.52
C LEU A 85 -17.18 1.21 -1.07
N MET A 86 -16.27 0.79 -0.20
CA MET A 86 -15.01 0.14 -0.56
C MET A 86 -15.20 -1.33 -0.93
N GLU A 87 -16.22 -2.01 -0.40
CA GLU A 87 -16.50 -3.43 -0.66
C GLU A 87 -16.44 -3.81 -2.16
N PRO A 88 -17.14 -3.15 -3.11
CA PRO A 88 -17.05 -3.48 -4.53
C PRO A 88 -15.63 -3.29 -5.10
N ILE A 89 -14.86 -2.34 -4.58
CA ILE A 89 -13.46 -2.11 -4.97
C ILE A 89 -12.60 -3.28 -4.48
N LEU A 90 -12.81 -3.75 -3.25
CA LEU A 90 -12.10 -4.89 -2.69
C LEU A 90 -12.42 -6.18 -3.47
N VAL A 91 -13.68 -6.38 -3.86
CA VAL A 91 -14.08 -7.51 -4.71
C VAL A 91 -13.38 -7.43 -6.06
N LYS A 92 -13.41 -6.27 -6.74
CA LYS A 92 -12.70 -6.05 -8.01
C LYS A 92 -11.20 -6.34 -7.86
N ASN A 93 -10.57 -5.81 -6.83
CA ASN A 93 -9.13 -5.97 -6.59
C ASN A 93 -8.76 -7.42 -6.28
N LEU A 94 -9.57 -8.13 -5.49
CA LEU A 94 -9.34 -9.53 -5.17
C LEU A 94 -9.53 -10.42 -6.39
N ARG A 95 -10.52 -10.14 -7.26
CA ARG A 95 -10.67 -10.81 -8.56
C ARG A 95 -9.42 -10.59 -9.42
N LYS A 96 -8.98 -9.33 -9.58
CA LYS A 96 -7.75 -9.00 -10.32
C LYS A 96 -6.51 -9.70 -9.75
N LEU A 97 -6.36 -9.76 -8.42
CA LEU A 97 -5.27 -10.46 -7.75
C LEU A 97 -5.22 -11.93 -8.16
N LEU A 98 -6.38 -12.60 -8.14
CA LEU A 98 -6.49 -14.00 -8.58
C LEU A 98 -6.23 -14.13 -10.08
N MET A 99 -6.73 -13.21 -10.91
CA MET A 99 -6.50 -13.20 -12.36
C MET A 99 -5.03 -13.03 -12.76
N LEU A 100 -4.21 -12.40 -11.90
CA LEU A 100 -2.75 -12.32 -12.11
C LEU A 100 -2.05 -13.67 -11.92
N SER A 101 -2.64 -14.57 -11.13
CA SER A 101 -2.05 -15.87 -10.82
C SER A 101 -2.19 -16.85 -11.99
N ILE A 102 -1.16 -17.69 -12.18
CA ILE A 102 -1.11 -18.65 -13.30
C ILE A 102 -2.33 -19.57 -13.35
N ASP A 103 -2.79 -20.03 -12.19
CA ASP A 103 -3.87 -21.01 -12.05
C ASP A 103 -5.18 -20.35 -11.58
N CYS A 104 -5.28 -19.02 -11.61
CA CYS A 104 -6.43 -18.26 -11.09
C CYS A 104 -6.77 -18.60 -9.62
N ARG A 105 -5.75 -18.94 -8.84
CA ARG A 105 -5.84 -19.33 -7.44
C ARG A 105 -4.59 -18.91 -6.67
N VAL A 106 -4.78 -18.58 -5.40
CA VAL A 106 -3.72 -18.18 -4.47
C VAL A 106 -3.94 -18.90 -3.14
N PRO A 107 -2.89 -19.41 -2.47
CA PRO A 107 -3.01 -19.95 -1.11
C PRO A 107 -3.70 -18.95 -0.18
N LEU A 108 -4.70 -19.40 0.58
CA LEU A 108 -5.50 -18.54 1.43
C LEU A 108 -4.64 -17.80 2.47
N GLU A 109 -3.64 -18.50 3.03
CA GLU A 109 -2.66 -17.94 3.97
C GLU A 109 -1.89 -16.74 3.38
N LYS A 110 -1.58 -16.76 2.08
CA LYS A 110 -0.89 -15.65 1.41
C LYS A 110 -1.81 -14.44 1.24
N VAL A 111 -3.10 -14.67 0.95
CA VAL A 111 -4.11 -13.60 0.89
C VAL A 111 -4.27 -12.96 2.27
N GLU A 112 -4.34 -13.76 3.33
CA GLU A 112 -4.36 -13.26 4.72
C GLU A 112 -3.11 -12.45 5.05
N PHE A 113 -1.94 -12.93 4.61
CA PHE A 113 -0.66 -12.28 4.87
C PHE A 113 -0.56 -10.86 4.28
N ILE A 114 -1.21 -10.60 3.15
CA ILE A 114 -1.29 -9.26 2.53
C ILE A 114 -2.64 -8.56 2.74
N GLY A 115 -3.52 -9.11 3.58
CA GLY A 115 -4.89 -8.63 3.73
C GLY A 115 -4.96 -7.16 4.14
N ASN A 116 -4.08 -6.73 5.04
CA ASN A 116 -4.00 -5.33 5.46
C ASN A 116 -3.60 -4.39 4.31
N GLU A 117 -2.64 -4.77 3.46
CA GLU A 117 -2.24 -3.96 2.30
C GLU A 117 -3.35 -3.85 1.27
N LEU A 118 -4.17 -4.90 1.12
CA LEU A 118 -5.33 -4.91 0.23
C LEU A 118 -6.56 -4.20 0.83
N GLY A 119 -6.54 -3.87 2.13
CA GLY A 119 -7.69 -3.29 2.83
C GLY A 119 -8.79 -4.32 3.14
N LEU A 120 -8.47 -5.61 3.17
CA LEU A 120 -9.42 -6.67 3.50
C LEU A 120 -9.85 -6.61 4.97
N PRO A 121 -11.15 -6.79 5.28
CA PRO A 121 -11.62 -6.99 6.65
C PRO A 121 -10.93 -8.19 7.31
N HIS A 122 -10.73 -8.16 8.63
CA HIS A 122 -10.15 -9.30 9.36
C HIS A 122 -10.96 -10.59 9.20
N ASP A 123 -12.27 -10.47 8.97
CA ASP A 123 -13.20 -11.56 8.75
C ASP A 123 -13.57 -11.76 7.27
N PHE A 124 -12.76 -11.27 6.32
CA PHE A 124 -13.08 -11.27 4.88
C PHE A 124 -13.52 -12.62 4.32
N LYS A 125 -13.09 -13.74 4.91
CA LYS A 125 -13.57 -15.08 4.56
C LYS A 125 -15.09 -15.20 4.70
N LYS A 126 -15.64 -14.63 5.77
CA LYS A 126 -17.08 -14.63 6.05
C LYS A 126 -17.78 -13.42 5.46
N SER A 127 -17.22 -12.24 5.61
CA SER A 127 -17.87 -10.99 5.22
C SER A 127 -17.80 -10.71 3.71
N LEU A 128 -16.74 -11.16 3.03
CA LEU A 128 -16.51 -10.91 1.60
C LEU A 128 -16.64 -12.19 0.77
N ILE A 129 -15.85 -13.23 1.05
CA ILE A 129 -15.77 -14.43 0.20
C ILE A 129 -17.12 -15.15 0.11
N PHE A 130 -17.79 -15.43 1.25
CA PHE A 130 -19.10 -16.10 1.23
C PHE A 130 -20.24 -15.25 0.68
N LYS A 131 -20.09 -13.92 0.63
CA LYS A 131 -21.09 -13.01 0.04
C LYS A 131 -21.08 -13.06 -1.49
N TYR A 132 -19.97 -13.47 -2.09
CA TYR A 132 -19.75 -13.49 -3.54
C TYR A 132 -19.34 -14.89 -4.05
N PRO A 133 -20.17 -15.92 -3.88
CA PRO A 133 -19.88 -17.30 -4.31
C PRO A 133 -19.74 -17.44 -5.84
N GLU A 134 -20.30 -16.50 -6.61
CA GLU A 134 -20.16 -16.45 -8.07
C GLU A 134 -18.75 -16.07 -8.53
N TYR A 135 -17.97 -15.40 -7.67
CA TYR A 135 -16.61 -14.99 -7.98
C TYR A 135 -15.57 -15.85 -7.25
N PHE A 136 -15.84 -16.24 -6.01
CA PHE A 136 -14.84 -16.84 -5.14
C PHE A 136 -15.28 -18.21 -4.61
N SER A 137 -14.32 -19.13 -4.56
CA SER A 137 -14.46 -20.38 -3.81
C SER A 137 -13.20 -20.70 -3.01
N ILE A 138 -13.36 -21.43 -1.91
CA ILE A 138 -12.24 -21.95 -1.13
C ILE A 138 -12.14 -23.45 -1.40
N LYS A 139 -11.02 -23.90 -1.98
CA LYS A 139 -10.78 -25.31 -2.33
C LYS A 139 -9.51 -25.81 -1.63
N VAL A 140 -9.57 -27.03 -1.08
CA VAL A 140 -8.41 -27.67 -0.45
C VAL A 140 -7.68 -28.52 -1.49
N ILE A 141 -6.40 -28.22 -1.71
CA ILE A 141 -5.55 -28.89 -2.70
C ILE A 141 -4.28 -29.30 -1.99
N ASN A 142 -3.96 -30.60 -1.98
CA ASN A 142 -2.81 -31.16 -1.28
C ASN A 142 -2.74 -30.73 0.20
N GLY A 143 -3.88 -30.71 0.88
CA GLY A 143 -3.98 -30.33 2.30
C GLY A 143 -3.87 -28.83 2.58
N ARG A 144 -3.77 -27.97 1.57
CA ARG A 144 -3.72 -26.50 1.72
C ARG A 144 -4.96 -25.84 1.15
N ALA A 145 -5.48 -24.83 1.84
CA ALA A 145 -6.61 -24.05 1.37
C ALA A 145 -6.17 -23.01 0.33
N TYR A 146 -6.86 -22.97 -0.81
CA TYR A 146 -6.67 -21.99 -1.87
C TYR A 146 -7.94 -21.18 -2.04
N LEU A 147 -7.78 -19.88 -2.24
CA LEU A 147 -8.82 -19.02 -2.79
C LEU A 147 -8.76 -19.10 -4.30
N ASN A 148 -9.87 -19.47 -4.92
CA ASN A 148 -10.01 -19.68 -6.35
C ASN A 148 -10.97 -18.65 -6.95
N LEU A 149 -10.67 -18.23 -8.17
CA LEU A 149 -11.58 -17.46 -9.01
C LEU A 149 -12.46 -18.43 -9.80
N GLU A 150 -13.78 -18.35 -9.63
CA GLU A 150 -14.73 -19.22 -10.35
C GLU A 150 -15.04 -18.69 -11.74
N ASN A 151 -15.21 -17.37 -11.88
CA ASN A 151 -15.58 -16.74 -13.14
C ASN A 151 -14.54 -15.70 -13.59
N TRP A 152 -13.94 -15.96 -14.76
CA TRP A 152 -13.03 -15.02 -15.41
C TRP A 152 -13.82 -13.90 -16.10
N ASP A 153 -13.42 -12.66 -15.84
CA ASP A 153 -14.07 -11.49 -16.41
C ASP A 153 -13.08 -10.65 -17.20
N SER A 154 -13.20 -10.73 -18.52
CA SER A 154 -12.31 -10.04 -19.45
C SER A 154 -12.41 -8.52 -19.33
N SER A 155 -13.50 -7.96 -18.79
CA SER A 155 -13.59 -6.50 -18.57
C SER A 155 -12.65 -6.02 -17.46
N LEU A 156 -12.26 -6.91 -16.55
CA LEU A 156 -11.29 -6.64 -15.49
C LEU A 156 -9.84 -6.82 -15.95
N ALA A 157 -9.61 -7.42 -17.12
CA ALA A 157 -8.28 -7.71 -17.64
C ALA A 157 -7.57 -6.48 -18.25
N VAL A 158 -7.80 -5.30 -17.65
CA VAL A 158 -7.18 -4.02 -17.99
C VAL A 158 -6.33 -3.59 -16.80
N THR A 159 -5.04 -3.35 -17.01
CA THR A 159 -4.11 -2.94 -15.95
C THR A 159 -4.33 -1.49 -15.53
N ALA A 160 -3.96 -1.15 -14.29
CA ALA A 160 -3.96 0.22 -13.80
C ALA A 160 -3.18 1.16 -14.73
N ARG A 161 -2.06 0.68 -15.29
CA ARG A 161 -1.28 1.40 -16.29
C ARG A 161 -2.07 1.68 -17.58
N GLU A 162 -2.84 0.71 -18.08
CA GLU A 162 -3.70 0.90 -19.25
C GLU A 162 -4.88 1.83 -18.96
N GLU A 163 -5.48 1.76 -17.76
CA GLU A 163 -6.52 2.69 -17.30
C GLU A 163 -6.00 4.14 -17.29
N ILE A 164 -4.77 4.36 -16.78
CA ILE A 164 -4.11 5.68 -16.79
C ILE A 164 -3.85 6.15 -18.22
N PHE A 165 -3.25 5.30 -19.06
CA PHE A 165 -2.96 5.64 -20.46
C PHE A 165 -4.23 6.03 -21.25
N ALA A 166 -5.33 5.29 -21.07
CA ALA A 166 -6.61 5.59 -21.71
C ALA A 166 -7.12 6.99 -21.29
N ARG A 167 -7.02 7.32 -19.99
CA ARG A 167 -7.41 8.63 -19.46
C ARG A 167 -6.54 9.76 -20.03
N GLU A 168 -5.23 9.60 -20.05
CA GLU A 168 -4.29 10.60 -20.58
C GLU A 168 -4.49 10.84 -22.08
N ARG A 169 -4.74 9.78 -22.86
CA ARG A 169 -5.04 9.88 -24.29
C ARG A 169 -6.33 10.65 -24.57
N MET A 170 -7.37 10.47 -23.76
CA MET A 170 -8.61 11.24 -23.87
C MET A 170 -8.36 12.74 -23.65
N LEU A 171 -7.54 13.09 -22.65
CA LEU A 171 -7.19 14.49 -22.36
C LEU A 171 -6.36 15.13 -23.49
N GLN A 172 -5.43 14.38 -24.09
CA GLN A 172 -4.58 14.91 -25.17
C GLN A 172 -5.26 14.97 -26.54
N SER A 173 -6.28 14.14 -26.77
CA SER A 173 -7.05 14.18 -28.04
C SER A 173 -7.82 15.49 -28.23
N ALA A 174 -8.02 16.27 -27.16
CA ALA A 174 -8.55 17.63 -27.21
C ALA A 174 -7.50 18.70 -27.62
N GLY A 175 -6.20 18.36 -27.69
CA GLY A 175 -5.08 19.29 -27.82
C GLY A 175 -4.13 19.06 -29.01
N GLY A 176 -4.56 18.34 -30.05
CA GLY A 176 -3.82 18.18 -31.31
C GLY A 176 -2.76 17.06 -31.33
N GLN A 177 -2.63 16.39 -32.48
CA GLN A 177 -1.77 15.22 -32.72
C GLN A 177 -0.28 15.62 -32.83
N ASN A 178 0.37 15.91 -31.71
CA ASN A 178 1.84 16.02 -31.72
C ASN A 178 2.48 14.62 -31.73
N LYS A 179 3.45 14.42 -32.63
CA LYS A 179 4.29 13.21 -32.67
C LYS A 179 4.87 12.96 -31.28
N VAL A 180 4.41 11.91 -30.60
CA VAL A 180 4.83 11.54 -29.25
C VAL A 180 6.32 11.17 -29.29
N ARG A 181 7.18 12.12 -28.92
CA ARG A 181 8.61 11.90 -28.66
C ARG A 181 8.80 11.65 -27.16
N ILE A 182 9.82 10.87 -26.80
CA ILE A 182 10.21 10.74 -25.40
C ILE A 182 10.62 12.12 -24.86
N THR A 183 10.08 12.50 -23.70
CA THR A 183 10.45 13.76 -23.04
C THR A 183 11.86 13.66 -22.46
N LYS A 184 12.46 14.79 -22.10
CA LYS A 184 13.78 14.83 -21.44
C LYS A 184 13.79 14.04 -20.13
N ASP A 185 12.63 13.88 -19.51
CA ASP A 185 12.43 13.13 -18.26
C ASP A 185 12.19 11.64 -18.49
N GLY A 186 12.32 11.15 -19.74
CA GLY A 186 12.17 9.75 -20.09
C GLY A 186 10.72 9.26 -20.24
N ASN A 187 9.74 10.17 -20.18
CA ASN A 187 8.33 9.83 -20.35
C ASN A 187 7.94 9.77 -21.84
N TYR A 188 7.19 8.75 -22.21
CA TYR A 188 6.72 8.52 -23.58
C TYR A 188 5.26 8.08 -23.50
N LEU A 189 4.34 8.79 -24.17
CA LEU A 189 2.93 8.42 -24.19
C LEU A 189 2.65 7.33 -25.26
N GLY A 190 3.25 6.16 -25.06
CA GLY A 190 3.01 4.98 -25.88
C GLY A 190 1.96 4.06 -25.28
N PRO A 191 1.37 3.14 -26.06
CA PRO A 191 0.42 2.15 -25.54
C PRO A 191 1.03 1.13 -24.57
N PHE A 192 2.36 1.04 -24.46
CA PHE A 192 3.07 0.10 -23.59
C PHE A 192 4.01 0.76 -22.59
N ALA A 193 3.92 2.09 -22.48
CA ALA A 193 4.89 2.88 -21.74
C ALA A 193 4.49 3.08 -20.27
N PHE A 194 5.40 2.83 -19.34
CA PHE A 194 5.19 3.16 -17.93
C PHE A 194 5.46 4.64 -17.67
N LYS A 195 4.72 5.24 -16.73
CA LYS A 195 5.04 6.57 -16.22
C LYS A 195 6.37 6.48 -15.46
N MET A 196 7.32 7.33 -15.84
CA MET A 196 8.65 7.40 -15.25
C MET A 196 8.72 8.60 -14.30
N CYS A 197 9.04 8.33 -13.04
CA CYS A 197 9.18 9.30 -11.97
C CYS A 197 10.60 9.22 -11.40
N TYR A 198 11.45 10.15 -11.77
CA TYR A 198 12.83 10.22 -11.27
C TYR A 198 12.95 11.20 -10.10
N ALA A 199 13.94 10.99 -9.23
CA ALA A 199 14.22 11.94 -8.16
C ALA A 199 14.69 13.28 -8.74
N ALA A 200 14.41 14.38 -8.02
CA ALA A 200 14.89 15.69 -8.40
C ALA A 200 16.43 15.67 -8.57
N GLY A 201 16.91 16.19 -9.70
CA GLY A 201 18.35 16.22 -10.02
C GLY A 201 18.89 14.96 -10.72
N PHE A 202 18.11 13.88 -10.87
CA PHE A 202 18.51 12.77 -11.72
C PHE A 202 18.58 13.22 -13.19
N ARG A 203 19.76 13.10 -13.81
CA ARG A 203 19.97 13.47 -15.22
C ARG A 203 20.40 12.24 -16.02
N PRO A 204 19.46 11.56 -16.70
CA PRO A 204 19.81 10.42 -17.53
C PRO A 204 20.70 10.86 -18.71
N ASN A 205 21.73 10.08 -19.01
CA ASN A 205 22.55 10.33 -20.18
C ASN A 205 21.80 9.91 -21.47
N LYS A 206 22.34 10.31 -22.63
CA LYS A 206 21.71 10.02 -23.93
C LYS A 206 21.53 8.52 -24.19
N SER A 207 22.56 7.71 -23.89
CA SER A 207 22.53 6.25 -24.07
C SER A 207 21.40 5.60 -23.27
N TYR A 208 21.22 6.03 -22.02
CA TYR A 208 20.16 5.55 -21.15
C TYR A 208 18.78 5.92 -21.69
N LEU A 209 18.58 7.15 -22.18
CA LEU A 209 17.31 7.56 -22.77
C LEU A 209 16.98 6.79 -24.05
N GLU A 210 17.97 6.49 -24.89
CA GLU A 210 17.79 5.67 -26.10
C GLU A 210 17.41 4.22 -25.75
N GLU A 211 18.03 3.63 -24.73
CA GLU A 211 17.65 2.30 -24.22
C GLU A 211 16.25 2.31 -23.58
N LEU A 212 15.95 3.32 -22.77
CA LEU A 212 14.64 3.49 -22.14
C LEU A 212 13.56 3.67 -23.19
N GLU A 213 13.79 4.45 -24.25
CA GLU A 213 12.83 4.63 -25.34
C GLU A 213 12.52 3.31 -26.05
N LYS A 214 13.55 2.52 -26.36
CA LYS A 214 13.37 1.17 -26.92
C LYS A 214 12.56 0.29 -25.97
N TRP A 215 12.84 0.34 -24.67
CA TRP A 215 12.11 -0.42 -23.66
C TRP A 215 10.66 0.04 -23.52
N GLN A 216 10.39 1.36 -23.52
CA GLN A 216 9.04 1.93 -23.41
C GLN A 216 8.18 1.59 -24.63
N LYS A 217 8.76 1.61 -25.83
CA LYS A 217 8.08 1.22 -27.08
C LYS A 217 7.85 -0.29 -27.22
N MET A 218 8.65 -1.11 -26.55
CA MET A 218 8.51 -2.57 -26.60
C MET A 218 7.13 -3.00 -26.12
N GLU A 219 6.45 -3.81 -26.92
CA GLU A 219 5.18 -4.43 -26.50
C GLU A 219 5.43 -5.40 -25.35
N PHE A 220 4.54 -5.40 -24.35
CA PHE A 220 4.52 -6.46 -23.35
C PHE A 220 3.16 -7.17 -23.35
N PRO A 221 3.15 -8.50 -23.25
CA PRO A 221 1.91 -9.24 -23.06
C PRO A 221 1.24 -8.84 -21.75
N SER A 222 -0.08 -8.67 -21.77
CA SER A 222 -0.85 -8.29 -20.58
C SER A 222 -0.52 -9.17 -19.37
N PRO A 223 -0.40 -8.60 -18.15
CA PRO A 223 -0.25 -9.33 -16.88
C PRO A 223 -1.33 -10.40 -16.67
N TYR A 224 -2.51 -10.23 -17.25
CA TYR A 224 -3.63 -11.17 -17.16
C TYR A 224 -3.56 -12.33 -18.16
N LEU A 225 -2.61 -12.31 -19.10
CA LEU A 225 -2.34 -13.48 -19.94
C LEU A 225 -1.54 -14.51 -19.15
N ASN A 226 -1.85 -15.80 -19.35
CA ASN A 226 -1.21 -16.88 -18.61
C ASN A 226 0.32 -16.88 -18.80
N ALA A 227 1.06 -16.75 -17.69
CA ALA A 227 2.52 -16.63 -17.69
C ALA A 227 3.28 -17.87 -18.19
N ARG A 228 2.61 -19.03 -18.35
CA ARG A 228 3.20 -20.24 -18.94
C ARG A 228 3.50 -20.11 -20.43
N ARG A 229 2.88 -19.14 -21.10
CA ARG A 229 3.02 -18.91 -22.55
C ARG A 229 4.31 -18.17 -22.95
N PHE A 230 5.10 -17.73 -21.97
CA PHE A 230 6.25 -16.86 -22.21
C PHE A 230 7.55 -17.51 -21.75
N GLU A 231 8.57 -17.42 -22.59
CA GLU A 231 9.91 -17.90 -22.29
C GLU A 231 10.68 -16.91 -21.44
N VAL A 232 11.46 -17.41 -20.47
CA VAL A 232 12.17 -16.56 -19.51
C VAL A 232 13.25 -15.71 -20.16
N ALA A 233 13.83 -16.16 -21.28
CA ALA A 233 14.88 -15.45 -22.00
C ALA A 233 14.37 -14.23 -22.80
N ASP A 234 13.08 -14.20 -23.15
CA ASP A 234 12.50 -13.13 -23.95
C ASP A 234 12.52 -11.78 -23.19
N PRO A 235 13.10 -10.71 -23.77
CA PRO A 235 12.97 -9.35 -23.23
C PRO A 235 11.53 -8.94 -22.87
N LYS A 236 10.52 -9.38 -23.64
CA LYS A 236 9.11 -9.09 -23.36
C LYS A 236 8.65 -9.71 -22.04
N THR A 237 9.16 -10.88 -21.68
CA THR A 237 8.86 -11.54 -20.39
C THR A 237 9.37 -10.71 -19.23
N ARG A 238 10.57 -10.13 -19.35
CA ARG A 238 11.12 -9.22 -18.32
C ARG A 238 10.26 -7.96 -18.17
N LYS A 239 9.80 -7.37 -19.28
CA LYS A 239 8.87 -6.23 -19.22
C LYS A 239 7.51 -6.62 -18.62
N ARG A 240 7.00 -7.82 -18.91
CA ARG A 240 5.78 -8.37 -18.28
C ARG A 240 5.92 -8.52 -16.77
N VAL A 241 7.07 -8.95 -16.25
CA VAL A 241 7.30 -9.02 -14.80
C VAL A 241 7.13 -7.65 -14.14
N VAL A 242 7.66 -6.59 -14.76
CA VAL A 242 7.47 -5.21 -14.29
C VAL A 242 5.99 -4.82 -14.30
N ALA A 243 5.26 -5.20 -15.37
CA ALA A 243 3.82 -4.96 -15.47
C ALA A 243 3.02 -5.69 -14.37
N VAL A 244 3.40 -6.93 -14.03
CA VAL A 244 2.77 -7.70 -12.94
C VAL A 244 3.03 -7.06 -11.58
N LEU A 245 4.26 -6.63 -11.31
CA LEU A 245 4.62 -5.94 -10.06
C LEU A 245 3.93 -4.59 -9.92
N HIS A 246 3.86 -3.83 -11.03
CA HIS A 246 3.12 -2.58 -11.11
C HIS A 246 1.64 -2.80 -10.82
N GLU A 247 1.01 -3.78 -11.47
CA GLU A 247 -0.40 -4.09 -11.24
C GLU A 247 -0.65 -4.55 -9.80
N LEU A 248 0.17 -5.47 -9.28
CA LEU A 248 0.03 -5.99 -7.91
C LEU A 248 0.11 -4.88 -6.86
N LEU A 249 1.07 -3.96 -6.99
CA LEU A 249 1.16 -2.79 -6.11
C LEU A 249 -0.02 -1.83 -6.33
N SER A 250 -0.51 -1.70 -7.56
CA SER A 250 -1.69 -0.88 -7.86
C SER A 250 -2.97 -1.41 -7.22
N LEU A 251 -3.05 -2.70 -6.86
CA LEU A 251 -4.18 -3.27 -6.12
C LEU A 251 -4.16 -2.92 -4.62
N THR A 252 -3.02 -2.53 -4.05
CA THR A 252 -2.93 -2.19 -2.63
C THR A 252 -3.49 -0.80 -2.33
N MET A 253 -3.96 -0.61 -1.10
CA MET A 253 -4.54 0.64 -0.63
C MET A 253 -3.56 1.80 -0.73
N GLU A 254 -2.35 1.57 -0.20
CA GLU A 254 -1.30 2.58 -0.14
C GLU A 254 -0.30 2.47 -1.29
N LYS A 255 -0.59 1.71 -2.36
CA LYS A 255 0.31 1.55 -3.53
C LYS A 255 1.74 1.15 -3.18
N ARG A 256 1.87 0.43 -2.06
CA ARG A 256 3.13 -0.07 -1.50
C ARG A 256 2.95 -1.45 -0.87
N MET A 257 4.05 -2.18 -0.74
CA MET A 257 4.10 -3.47 -0.06
C MET A 257 5.53 -3.78 0.38
N ILE A 258 5.69 -4.58 1.45
CA ILE A 258 7.01 -5.10 1.85
C ILE A 258 7.52 -6.07 0.78
N SER A 259 8.80 -5.98 0.42
CA SER A 259 9.45 -6.85 -0.57
C SER A 259 9.28 -8.35 -0.28
N ALA A 260 9.43 -8.78 0.97
CA ALA A 260 9.18 -10.17 1.38
C ALA A 260 7.73 -10.62 1.17
N LYS A 261 6.75 -9.70 1.28
CA LYS A 261 5.35 -9.98 0.95
C LYS A 261 5.16 -10.16 -0.54
N LEU A 262 5.84 -9.39 -1.39
CA LEU A 262 5.82 -9.60 -2.84
C LEU A 262 6.47 -10.95 -3.21
N ASP A 263 7.62 -11.25 -2.62
CA ASP A 263 8.37 -12.49 -2.88
C ASP A 263 7.60 -13.75 -2.46
N ALA A 264 6.72 -13.65 -1.45
CA ALA A 264 5.82 -14.74 -1.08
C ALA A 264 4.93 -15.22 -2.25
N PHE A 265 4.68 -14.39 -3.27
CA PHE A 265 3.90 -14.76 -4.46
C PHE A 265 4.75 -15.17 -5.66
N HIS A 266 6.04 -15.47 -5.46
CA HIS A 266 6.98 -15.80 -6.53
C HIS A 266 6.45 -16.90 -7.45
N SER A 267 5.91 -17.99 -6.89
CA SER A 267 5.34 -19.12 -7.66
C SER A 267 4.09 -18.76 -8.44
N GLU A 268 3.16 -18.03 -7.82
CA GLU A 268 1.83 -17.72 -8.37
C GLU A 268 1.93 -16.75 -9.54
N TYR A 269 2.90 -15.84 -9.52
CA TYR A 269 3.06 -14.78 -10.51
C TYR A 269 4.29 -14.95 -11.43
N ARG A 270 5.07 -16.04 -11.26
CA ARG A 270 6.38 -16.27 -11.91
C ARG A 270 7.33 -15.08 -11.76
N LEU A 271 7.47 -14.57 -10.54
CA LEU A 271 8.43 -13.51 -10.25
C LEU A 271 9.88 -14.03 -10.41
N PRO A 272 10.85 -13.16 -10.67
CA PRO A 272 12.25 -13.54 -10.74
C PRO A 272 12.82 -13.81 -9.35
N SER A 273 13.73 -14.77 -9.23
CA SER A 273 14.43 -15.10 -7.98
C SER A 273 15.23 -13.93 -7.40
N LYS A 274 15.67 -13.00 -8.26
CA LYS A 274 16.32 -11.75 -7.87
C LYS A 274 15.34 -10.58 -7.92
N LEU A 275 14.23 -10.67 -7.18
CA LEU A 275 13.15 -9.67 -7.18
C LEU A 275 13.64 -8.26 -6.84
N VAL A 276 14.44 -8.10 -5.79
CA VAL A 276 14.97 -6.79 -5.38
C VAL A 276 15.82 -6.16 -6.47
N LEU A 277 16.66 -6.95 -7.15
CA LEU A 277 17.47 -6.47 -8.27
C LEU A 277 16.58 -6.00 -9.45
N CYS A 278 15.49 -6.72 -9.72
CA CYS A 278 14.51 -6.30 -10.72
C CYS A 278 13.92 -4.93 -10.35
N LEU A 279 13.48 -4.75 -9.11
CA LEU A 279 12.91 -3.48 -8.64
C LEU A 279 13.91 -2.32 -8.75
N ILE A 280 15.18 -2.53 -8.36
CA ILE A 280 16.25 -1.53 -8.45
C ILE A 280 16.52 -1.13 -9.91
N LYS A 281 16.56 -2.09 -10.84
CA LYS A 281 16.75 -1.80 -12.28
C LYS A 281 15.64 -0.92 -12.86
N HIS A 282 14.46 -0.96 -12.26
CA HIS A 282 13.29 -0.17 -12.65
C HIS A 282 13.00 0.96 -11.66
N HIS A 283 14.05 1.63 -11.16
CA HIS A 283 13.96 2.72 -10.18
C HIS A 283 13.17 3.96 -10.65
N GLY A 284 12.86 4.09 -11.94
CA GLY A 284 11.95 5.13 -12.43
C GLY A 284 10.47 4.82 -12.15
N ILE A 285 10.13 3.57 -11.87
CA ILE A 285 8.76 3.11 -11.59
C ILE A 285 8.60 2.80 -10.10
N PHE A 286 9.59 2.10 -9.53
CA PHE A 286 9.57 1.67 -8.14
C PHE A 286 10.52 2.51 -7.28
N TYR A 287 10.09 2.78 -6.05
CA TYR A 287 10.96 3.29 -5.00
C TYR A 287 11.08 2.22 -3.90
N ILE A 288 12.28 2.07 -3.35
CA ILE A 288 12.55 1.08 -2.29
C ILE A 288 13.14 1.82 -1.10
N THR A 289 12.51 1.70 0.06
CA THR A 289 13.09 2.13 1.34
C THR A 289 13.56 0.94 2.12
N ASN A 290 14.71 1.07 2.79
CA ASN A 290 15.24 0.07 3.70
C ASN A 290 15.15 0.60 5.13
N LYS A 291 14.41 -0.09 5.99
CA LYS A 291 14.36 0.20 7.43
C LYS A 291 14.79 -1.05 8.19
N GLY A 292 16.07 -1.09 8.59
CA GLY A 292 16.69 -2.31 9.09
C GLY A 292 16.63 -3.43 8.05
N ALA A 293 16.17 -4.61 8.44
CA ALA A 293 16.02 -5.76 7.54
C ALA A 293 14.75 -5.73 6.67
N ARG A 294 13.92 -4.68 6.74
CA ARG A 294 12.66 -4.59 6.00
C ARG A 294 12.81 -3.60 4.83
N SER A 295 12.70 -4.12 3.62
CA SER A 295 12.60 -3.28 2.41
C SER A 295 11.13 -3.12 2.00
N THR A 296 10.66 -1.88 1.90
CA THR A 296 9.31 -1.53 1.43
C THR A 296 9.38 -0.96 0.03
N VAL A 297 8.52 -1.46 -0.86
CA VAL A 297 8.46 -1.09 -2.27
C VAL A 297 7.22 -0.21 -2.48
N PHE A 298 7.39 0.91 -3.16
CA PHE A 298 6.35 1.88 -3.48
C PHE A 298 6.26 2.04 -4.99
N LEU A 299 5.04 2.20 -5.48
CA LEU A 299 4.79 2.61 -6.86
C LEU A 299 4.88 4.14 -6.94
N LYS A 300 5.88 4.68 -7.66
CA LYS A 300 6.18 6.12 -7.63
C LYS A 300 5.07 6.99 -8.20
N GLU A 301 4.45 6.56 -9.30
CA GLU A 301 3.38 7.31 -9.96
C GLU A 301 2.18 7.60 -9.04
N ALA A 302 1.97 6.80 -7.98
CA ALA A 302 0.90 7.01 -7.00
C ALA A 302 1.16 8.20 -6.06
N TYR A 303 2.40 8.65 -5.98
CA TYR A 303 2.86 9.71 -5.07
C TYR A 303 3.49 10.88 -5.82
N ASP A 304 3.50 10.80 -7.15
CA ASP A 304 3.92 11.89 -8.01
C ASP A 304 2.80 12.92 -8.02
N VAL A 305 2.84 13.82 -7.04
CA VAL A 305 1.95 14.97 -6.97
C VAL A 305 2.28 15.84 -8.17
N ASP A 306 1.33 16.01 -9.09
CA ASP A 306 1.42 17.05 -10.12
C ASP A 306 1.83 18.34 -9.41
N ILE A 307 2.95 18.93 -9.82
CA ILE A 307 3.63 20.08 -9.18
C ILE A 307 2.74 21.37 -9.19
N GLY A 308 1.43 21.25 -9.41
CA GLY A 308 0.43 22.33 -9.40
C GLY A 308 -0.67 22.24 -8.33
N ALA A 309 -0.79 21.19 -7.50
CA ALA A 309 -1.82 21.16 -6.45
C ALA A 309 -1.34 20.42 -5.18
N ASP A 310 -1.18 21.20 -4.10
CA ASP A 310 -0.90 20.80 -2.72
C ASP A 310 0.30 19.88 -2.46
N ASN A 311 1.37 20.51 -1.95
CA ASN A 311 2.61 19.93 -1.47
C ASN A 311 2.39 18.78 -0.48
N CYS A 312 2.37 17.53 -0.97
CA CYS A 312 2.65 16.35 -0.16
C CYS A 312 4.05 15.82 -0.51
N LYS A 313 5.08 16.36 0.15
CA LYS A 313 6.45 15.85 0.05
C LYS A 313 6.55 14.54 0.82
N VAL A 314 6.23 13.41 0.17
CA VAL A 314 6.37 12.06 0.77
C VAL A 314 7.80 11.52 0.65
N PHE A 315 8.63 12.11 -0.22
CA PHE A 315 10.01 11.67 -0.44
C PHE A 315 11.03 12.76 -0.09
N ASP A 316 11.28 12.94 1.21
CA ASP A 316 12.59 13.35 1.70
C ASP A 316 12.95 12.40 2.84
N VAL A 317 13.89 11.48 2.56
CA VAL A 317 14.48 10.61 3.59
C VAL A 317 15.99 10.60 3.40
N ASP A 318 16.64 11.28 4.34
CA ASP A 318 17.96 11.05 4.92
C ASP A 318 19.15 10.85 3.96
N SER A 319 19.79 11.96 3.61
CA SER A 319 21.20 11.99 3.20
C SER A 319 22.02 12.78 4.22
N GLU A 320 22.26 12.21 5.40
CA GLU A 320 23.36 12.63 6.29
C GLU A 320 24.18 11.41 6.68
N ASN A 321 25.30 11.21 5.97
CA ASN A 321 26.57 10.73 6.52
C ASN A 321 27.62 10.66 5.40
N GLN A 322 28.14 11.82 5.00
CA GLN A 322 29.52 11.99 4.54
C GLN A 322 29.77 13.46 4.19
N ALA A 323 30.65 14.09 4.99
CA ALA A 323 31.54 15.19 4.67
C ALA A 323 31.52 16.27 5.76
N GLU A 324 32.34 16.06 6.79
CA GLU A 324 32.94 17.18 7.51
C GLU A 324 34.38 17.30 6.96
N GLY A 325 34.64 18.38 6.23
CA GLY A 325 35.88 18.55 5.47
C GLY A 325 35.83 19.76 4.55
N ASP A 326 35.83 20.95 5.16
CA ASP A 326 36.32 22.23 4.63
C ASP A 326 35.42 23.13 3.75
N ARG A 327 34.96 24.21 4.41
CA ARG A 327 34.83 25.63 3.99
C ARG A 327 34.05 26.02 2.71
N GLY A 328 32.90 26.69 2.94
CA GLY A 328 32.32 27.66 1.99
C GLY A 328 30.82 27.88 2.17
N ALA A 329 30.42 28.99 2.79
CA ALA A 329 29.06 29.31 3.18
C ALA A 329 28.07 29.49 1.99
N HIS A 330 26.84 28.99 2.14
CA HIS A 330 25.65 29.85 2.11
C HIS A 330 24.44 29.15 2.73
N VAL A 331 23.78 29.91 3.61
CA VAL A 331 22.68 29.55 4.49
C VAL A 331 21.36 29.50 3.72
N ALA A 332 20.59 28.42 3.87
CA ALA A 332 19.14 28.45 3.79
C ALA A 332 18.56 27.48 4.83
N ARG A 333 18.28 28.02 6.01
CA ARG A 333 17.51 27.36 7.07
C ARG A 333 16.07 27.23 6.60
N TYR A 334 15.52 26.01 6.57
CA TYR A 334 14.07 25.83 6.69
C TYR A 334 13.77 24.70 7.66
N ARG A 335 12.98 25.08 8.66
CA ARG A 335 12.75 24.44 9.95
C ARG A 335 11.28 24.03 9.97
N LEU A 336 10.99 22.75 10.06
CA LEU A 336 9.76 22.21 10.66
C LEU A 336 10.26 21.03 11.51
N GLY A 337 10.20 21.04 12.84
CA GLY A 337 9.03 21.35 13.63
C GLY A 337 8.63 20.04 14.31
N ILE A 338 8.97 19.94 15.59
CA ILE A 338 8.72 18.84 16.53
C ILE A 338 9.82 17.75 16.60
N LEU A 339 10.82 18.02 17.43
CA LEU A 339 11.24 17.08 18.48
C LEU A 339 11.59 17.90 19.73
N TYR A 340 10.89 17.63 20.84
CA TYR A 340 11.43 17.92 22.17
C TYR A 340 12.50 16.86 22.47
N SER A 341 13.58 17.36 23.04
CA SER A 341 14.83 16.72 23.44
C SER A 341 14.67 15.51 24.38
N ILE A 342 15.59 14.54 24.30
CA ILE A 342 16.62 14.24 25.34
C ILE A 342 17.45 12.99 24.94
N SER A 343 18.75 13.25 24.74
CA SER A 343 20.00 12.57 25.16
C SER A 343 20.26 11.06 24.94
N ASP A 344 21.34 10.82 24.17
CA ASP A 344 22.43 9.83 24.25
C ASP A 344 22.23 8.46 24.93
N ASN A 345 22.52 7.38 24.20
CA ASN A 345 23.88 6.80 24.13
C ASN A 345 23.95 5.54 23.23
N GLY A 346 24.96 5.46 22.37
CA GLY A 346 25.74 4.22 22.21
C GLY A 346 25.51 3.29 21.01
N ARG A 347 26.40 3.44 20.01
CA ARG A 347 27.14 2.39 19.23
C ARG A 347 26.41 1.49 18.23
N GLY A 348 26.96 1.45 17.00
CA GLY A 348 27.10 0.21 16.23
C GLY A 348 26.89 0.31 14.72
N ASN A 349 27.98 0.51 13.98
CA ASN A 349 28.12 0.39 12.52
C ASN A 349 27.57 -0.94 11.96
N TYR A 350 27.15 -0.96 10.68
CA TYR A 350 27.74 -1.78 9.59
C TYR A 350 27.14 -1.36 8.23
N ALA A 351 27.98 -0.81 7.36
CA ALA A 351 27.71 -0.57 5.95
C ALA A 351 28.16 -1.78 5.12
N VAL A 352 27.37 -2.21 4.14
CA VAL A 352 27.83 -3.07 3.04
C VAL A 352 27.43 -2.41 1.72
N ASN A 353 28.43 -1.80 1.09
CA ASN A 353 28.42 -1.42 -0.31
C ASN A 353 28.43 -2.67 -1.19
N ALA A 354 27.55 -2.73 -2.18
CA ALA A 354 27.67 -3.67 -3.29
C ALA A 354 27.18 -3.01 -4.59
N PHE A 355 28.06 -2.25 -5.24
CA PHE A 355 28.04 -2.02 -6.68
C PHE A 355 29.43 -2.39 -7.21
N LYS A 356 29.48 -3.48 -7.97
CA LYS A 356 30.36 -3.68 -9.11
C LYS A 356 29.55 -4.36 -10.20
#